data_AF-B4QYL1-F1
#
_entry.id   AF-B4QYL1-F1
#
_cell.length_a   1.000
_cell.length_b   1.000
_cell.length_c   1.000
_cell.angle_alpha   90.00
_cell.angle_beta   90.00
_cell.angle_gamma   90.00
#
_symmetry.space_group_name_H-M   'P 1'
#
loop_
_entity.id
_entity.type
_entity.pdbx_description
1 polymer ?
#
loop_
_entity_poly.entity_id
_entity_poly.type
_entity_poly.pdbx_seq_one_letter_code
_entity_poly.pdbx_strand_id
1 'polypeptide(L)'
;PFEMRRFSIESEEGIDLIVVDSSKKNRGIFGAFDSKYASEFHSLNKWLLIRDCEPYKPVVKEYVLARFEGNWDRGKVEQIIVVPQQQTKYRVMYLDYTNVGDVTEVDIRRYPSDFTVPCSTNLCVIDEFPQNPNAAQVSYLAEVLRVRRLVHIDSVKYLNHIAVIKSGSLIQKLLSL
;
A
#
# COMPACT_ATOMS: atom_id res chain seq x y z
N PRO A 1 8.51 -14.71 -0.99
CA PRO A 1 7.79 -15.32 -2.14
C PRO A 1 7.94 -14.54 -3.45
N PHE A 2 8.14 -13.22 -3.41
CA PHE A 2 8.31 -12.37 -4.59
C PHE A 2 9.20 -11.17 -4.24
N GLU A 3 9.64 -10.46 -5.27
CA GLU A 3 10.44 -9.24 -5.15
C GLU A 3 9.58 -8.05 -4.67
N MET A 4 10.11 -7.26 -3.74
CA MET A 4 9.57 -5.94 -3.39
C MET A 4 10.31 -4.88 -4.20
N ARG A 5 9.66 -4.31 -5.21
CA ARG A 5 10.27 -3.37 -6.15
C ARG A 5 10.27 -1.97 -5.55
N ARG A 6 11.46 -1.42 -5.36
CA ARG A 6 11.67 -0.05 -4.91
C ARG A 6 11.52 0.93 -6.09
N PHE A 7 11.22 2.18 -5.79
CA PHE A 7 11.28 3.26 -6.76
C PHE A 7 12.73 3.45 -7.26
N SER A 8 12.88 3.64 -8.57
CA SER A 8 14.14 4.02 -9.21
C SER A 8 13.92 5.35 -9.92
N ILE A 9 14.68 6.37 -9.52
CA ILE A 9 14.64 7.71 -10.10
C ILE A 9 16.04 7.97 -10.65
N GLU A 10 16.14 7.95 -11.98
CA GLU A 10 17.43 8.01 -12.69
C GLU A 10 17.67 9.39 -13.33
N SER A 11 16.61 10.17 -13.54
CA SER A 11 16.68 11.53 -14.07
C SER A 11 16.41 12.58 -12.98
N GLU A 12 16.85 13.81 -13.24
CA GLU A 12 16.51 14.98 -12.41
C GLU A 12 15.03 15.37 -12.50
N GLU A 13 14.29 14.81 -13.46
CA GLU A 13 12.87 15.10 -13.69
C GLU A 13 11.93 14.42 -12.71
N GLY A 14 12.41 13.48 -11.88
CA GLY A 14 11.56 12.75 -10.95
C GLY A 14 10.68 11.68 -11.63
N ILE A 15 9.67 11.18 -10.91
CA ILE A 15 8.72 10.18 -11.42
C ILE A 15 7.30 10.46 -10.91
N ASP A 16 6.32 9.98 -11.68
CA ASP A 16 4.92 9.99 -11.26
C ASP A 16 4.52 8.66 -10.62
N LEU A 17 3.90 8.75 -9.44
CA LEU A 17 3.38 7.63 -8.69
C LEU A 17 1.86 7.59 -8.74
N ILE A 18 1.27 6.40 -8.82
CA ILE A 18 -0.17 6.19 -8.64
C ILE A 18 -0.45 5.88 -7.17
N VAL A 19 -1.30 6.69 -6.54
CA VAL A 19 -1.70 6.48 -5.14
C VAL A 19 -2.71 5.32 -5.05
N VAL A 20 -2.46 4.37 -4.16
CA VAL A 20 -3.33 3.21 -3.89
C VAL A 20 -3.92 3.20 -2.48
N ASP A 21 -3.30 3.93 -1.54
CA ASP A 21 -3.83 4.13 -0.20
C ASP A 21 -3.51 5.53 0.31
N SER A 22 -4.52 6.17 0.86
CA SER A 22 -4.49 7.55 1.36
C SER A 22 -5.04 7.67 2.79
N SER A 23 -5.23 6.54 3.47
CA SER A 23 -5.86 6.45 4.79
C SER A 23 -5.11 7.26 5.86
N LYS A 24 -3.80 7.40 5.71
CA LYS A 24 -2.90 8.12 6.64
C LYS A 24 -2.31 9.40 6.07
N LYS A 25 -2.89 9.96 5.01
CA LYS A 25 -2.41 11.18 4.32
C LYS A 25 -2.21 12.37 5.25
N ASN A 26 -3.03 12.52 6.29
CA ASN A 26 -2.92 13.60 7.28
C ASN A 26 -1.67 13.49 8.17
N ARG A 27 -0.93 12.38 8.06
CA ARG A 27 0.37 12.16 8.70
C ARG A 27 1.52 12.14 7.68
N GLY A 28 1.25 12.53 6.44
CA GLY A 28 2.21 12.45 5.34
C GLY A 28 2.49 11.02 4.88
N ILE A 29 1.61 10.07 5.17
CA ILE A 29 1.80 8.65 4.86
C ILE A 29 0.78 8.20 3.83
N PHE A 30 1.24 7.55 2.76
CA PHE A 30 0.39 7.01 1.71
C PHE A 30 1.04 5.79 1.04
N GLY A 31 0.24 4.95 0.38
CA GLY A 31 0.71 3.85 -0.45
C GLY A 31 0.71 4.25 -1.91
N ALA A 32 1.79 3.98 -2.64
CA ALA A 32 1.85 4.25 -4.07
C ALA A 32 2.80 3.32 -4.81
N PHE A 33 2.63 3.24 -6.13
CA PHE A 33 3.55 2.54 -7.04
C PHE A 33 3.91 3.44 -8.22
N ASP A 34 5.06 3.20 -8.85
CA ASP A 34 5.50 3.94 -10.05
C ASP A 34 4.51 3.72 -11.21
N SER A 35 4.00 4.81 -11.78
CA SER A 35 2.96 4.80 -12.82
C SER A 35 3.31 3.93 -14.04
N LYS A 36 4.60 3.71 -14.34
CA LYS A 36 5.02 2.81 -15.44
C LYS A 36 4.59 1.36 -15.24
N TYR A 37 4.30 0.95 -14.00
CA TYR A 37 3.83 -0.40 -13.66
C TYR A 37 2.30 -0.52 -13.61
N ALA A 38 1.54 0.46 -14.10
CA ALA A 38 0.08 0.42 -14.08
C ALA A 38 -0.51 -0.82 -14.79
N SER A 39 0.06 -1.22 -15.92
CA SER A 39 -0.39 -2.41 -16.67
C SER A 39 -0.11 -3.72 -15.91
N GLU A 40 1.04 -3.82 -15.23
CA GLU A 40 1.37 -4.97 -14.37
C GLU A 40 0.40 -5.03 -13.18
N PHE A 41 0.16 -3.91 -12.50
CA PHE A 41 -0.76 -3.82 -11.36
C PHE A 41 -2.19 -4.22 -11.75
N HIS A 42 -2.67 -3.79 -12.91
CA HIS A 42 -3.97 -4.20 -13.44
C HIS A 42 -4.04 -5.70 -13.75
N SER A 43 -2.98 -6.26 -14.32
CA SER A 43 -2.92 -7.68 -14.69
C SER A 43 -2.89 -8.57 -13.44
N LEU A 44 -2.16 -8.14 -12.41
CA LEU A 44 -2.16 -8.76 -11.09
C LEU A 44 -3.57 -8.84 -10.49
N ASN A 45 -4.29 -7.71 -10.46
CA ASN A 45 -5.65 -7.67 -9.91
C ASN A 45 -6.60 -8.62 -10.66
N LYS A 46 -6.51 -8.70 -11.98
CA LYS A 46 -7.31 -9.65 -12.77
C LYS A 46 -7.01 -11.11 -12.43
N TRP A 47 -5.73 -11.44 -12.26
CA TRP A 47 -5.32 -12.79 -11.94
C TRP A 47 -5.84 -13.25 -10.57
N LEU A 48 -5.87 -12.34 -9.59
CA LEU A 48 -6.34 -12.63 -8.23
C LEU A 48 -7.84 -12.96 -8.16
N LEU A 49 -8.64 -12.51 -9.12
CA LEU A 49 -10.08 -12.81 -9.19
C LEU A 49 -10.40 -14.30 -9.44
N ILE A 50 -9.45 -15.07 -9.98
CA ILE A 50 -9.71 -16.42 -10.52
C ILE A 50 -9.45 -17.52 -9.45
N ARG A 51 -9.09 -17.15 -8.22
CA ARG A 51 -8.60 -18.10 -7.22
C ARG A 51 -9.72 -18.69 -6.37
N ASP A 52 -10.05 -19.95 -6.65
CA ASP A 52 -10.91 -20.82 -5.83
C ASP A 52 -10.03 -21.84 -5.09
N CYS A 53 -9.66 -21.50 -3.86
CA CYS A 53 -8.96 -22.43 -2.97
C CYS A 53 -9.68 -22.47 -1.63
N GLU A 54 -9.30 -23.40 -0.76
CA GLU A 54 -9.99 -23.59 0.52
C GLU A 54 -9.50 -22.59 1.60
N PRO A 55 -10.39 -22.13 2.50
CA PRO A 55 -10.00 -21.45 3.73
C PRO A 55 -8.98 -22.23 4.54
N TYR A 56 -8.11 -21.52 5.27
CA TYR A 56 -7.21 -22.16 6.25
C TYR A 56 -6.76 -21.17 7.32
N LYS A 57 -6.24 -21.69 8.44
CA LYS A 57 -5.64 -20.91 9.52
C LYS A 57 -4.17 -20.61 9.21
N PRO A 58 -3.80 -19.36 8.90
CA PRO A 58 -2.41 -18.99 8.67
C PRO A 58 -1.65 -18.75 9.99
N VAL A 59 -0.33 -18.61 9.89
CA VAL A 59 0.54 -18.18 10.99
C VAL A 59 1.02 -16.73 10.84
N VAL A 60 1.51 -16.14 11.92
CA VAL A 60 2.09 -14.79 11.90
C VAL A 60 3.29 -14.73 10.95
N LYS A 61 3.39 -13.64 10.18
CA LYS A 61 4.34 -13.36 9.08
C LYS A 61 4.14 -14.19 7.81
N GLU A 62 3.15 -15.08 7.75
CA GLU A 62 2.83 -15.84 6.54
C GLU A 62 2.27 -14.91 5.46
N TYR A 63 2.70 -15.14 4.21
CA TYR A 63 2.11 -14.51 3.03
C TYR A 63 0.85 -15.29 2.64
N VAL A 64 -0.23 -14.56 2.37
CA VAL A 64 -1.55 -15.13 2.10
C VAL A 64 -2.21 -14.40 0.95
N LEU A 65 -3.26 -14.99 0.39
CA LEU A 65 -4.29 -14.20 -0.30
C LEU A 65 -5.38 -13.91 0.73
N ALA A 66 -5.78 -12.65 0.85
CA ALA A 66 -6.79 -12.21 1.82
C ALA A 66 -7.90 -11.42 1.12
N ARG A 67 -9.14 -11.62 1.55
CA ARG A 67 -10.30 -10.95 0.96
C ARG A 67 -10.61 -9.64 1.67
N PHE A 68 -10.67 -8.55 0.93
CA PHE A 68 -11.05 -7.22 1.39
C PHE A 68 -12.09 -6.61 0.46
N GLU A 69 -13.22 -6.15 1.03
CA GLU A 69 -14.31 -5.52 0.26
C GLU A 69 -14.74 -6.31 -1.01
N GLY A 70 -14.73 -7.64 -0.91
CA GLY A 70 -15.13 -8.54 -1.99
C GLY A 70 -14.04 -8.90 -3.00
N ASN A 71 -12.83 -8.34 -2.88
CA ASN A 71 -11.70 -8.63 -3.76
C ASN A 71 -10.62 -9.44 -3.03
N TRP A 72 -9.89 -10.28 -3.77
CA TRP A 72 -8.74 -11.02 -3.26
C TRP A 72 -7.46 -10.25 -3.52
N ASP A 73 -6.66 -10.08 -2.46
CA ASP A 73 -5.44 -9.29 -2.51
C ASP A 73 -4.28 -10.05 -1.86
N ARG A 74 -3.04 -9.66 -2.19
CA ARG A 74 -1.86 -10.23 -1.52
C ARG A 74 -1.76 -9.64 -0.12
N GLY A 75 -1.71 -10.53 0.86
CA GLY A 75 -1.64 -10.18 2.27
C GLY A 75 -0.40 -10.73 2.95
N LYS A 76 -0.05 -10.13 4.09
CA LYS A 76 0.83 -10.72 5.09
C LYS A 76 0.18 -10.65 6.46
N VAL A 77 0.16 -11.76 7.18
CA VAL A 77 -0.43 -11.82 8.52
C VAL A 77 0.51 -11.12 9.50
N GLU A 78 0.05 -10.04 10.11
CA GLU A 78 0.81 -9.26 11.10
C GLU A 78 0.50 -9.73 12.52
N GLN A 79 -0.77 -10.10 12.80
CA GLN A 79 -1.21 -10.50 14.14
C GLN A 79 -2.36 -11.51 14.07
N ILE A 80 -2.40 -12.43 15.03
CA ILE A 80 -3.57 -13.28 15.31
C ILE A 80 -4.22 -12.77 16.58
N ILE A 81 -5.51 -12.44 16.49
CA ILE A 81 -6.31 -11.84 17.56
C ILE A 81 -7.30 -12.88 18.06
N VAL A 82 -7.05 -13.37 19.28
CA VAL A 82 -7.90 -14.36 19.96
C VAL A 82 -8.56 -13.69 21.15
N VAL A 83 -9.88 -13.58 21.11
CA VAL A 83 -10.70 -13.07 22.21
C VAL A 83 -11.63 -14.21 22.66
N PRO A 84 -11.75 -14.50 23.96
CA PRO A 84 -12.65 -15.54 24.44
C PRO A 84 -14.06 -15.36 23.89
N GLN A 85 -14.69 -16.46 23.46
CA GLN A 85 -16.07 -16.49 22.93
C GLN A 85 -16.28 -15.69 21.63
N GLN A 86 -15.21 -15.24 20.96
CA GLN A 86 -15.29 -14.59 19.65
C GLN A 86 -14.53 -15.41 18.60
N GLN A 87 -14.91 -15.22 17.33
CA GLN A 87 -14.17 -15.79 16.22
C GLN A 87 -12.75 -15.19 16.18
N THR A 88 -11.75 -16.05 15.95
CA THR A 88 -10.36 -15.61 15.74
C THR A 88 -10.30 -14.69 14.52
N LYS A 89 -9.65 -13.54 14.70
CA LYS A 89 -9.37 -12.58 13.62
C LYS A 89 -7.89 -12.56 13.31
N TYR A 90 -7.57 -12.25 12.07
CA TYR A 90 -6.22 -12.12 11.56
C TYR A 90 -6.06 -10.70 11.06
N ARG A 91 -5.10 -9.98 11.62
CA ARG A 91 -4.70 -8.66 11.13
C ARG A 91 -3.77 -8.87 9.94
N VAL A 92 -4.20 -8.42 8.77
CA VAL A 92 -3.48 -8.59 7.50
C VAL A 92 -3.04 -7.24 6.97
N MET A 93 -1.76 -7.12 6.61
CA MET A 93 -1.26 -6.03 5.78
C MET A 93 -1.49 -6.40 4.31
N TYR A 94 -2.27 -5.59 3.59
CA TYR A 94 -2.51 -5.74 2.17
C TYR A 94 -1.33 -5.11 1.42
N LEU A 95 -0.54 -5.95 0.77
CA LEU A 95 0.79 -5.56 0.28
C LEU A 95 0.72 -4.61 -0.91
N ASP A 96 -0.28 -4.80 -1.77
CA ASP A 96 -0.50 -4.00 -2.97
C ASP A 96 -1.15 -2.64 -2.71
N TYR A 97 -1.71 -2.46 -1.51
CA TYR A 97 -2.47 -1.28 -1.13
C TYR A 97 -1.98 -0.67 0.20
N THR A 98 -0.97 -1.23 0.86
CA THR A 98 -0.37 -0.77 2.14
C THR A 98 -1.30 -0.57 3.34
N ASN A 99 -2.60 -0.79 3.18
CA ASN A 99 -3.58 -0.73 4.26
C ASN A 99 -3.55 -2.01 5.09
N VAL A 100 -4.20 -1.94 6.25
CA VAL A 100 -4.31 -3.06 7.19
C VAL A 100 -5.79 -3.31 7.47
N GLY A 101 -6.19 -4.56 7.54
CA GLY A 101 -7.55 -4.96 7.91
C GLY A 101 -7.58 -6.21 8.76
N ASP A 102 -8.63 -6.34 9.57
CA ASP A 102 -8.87 -7.54 10.38
C ASP A 102 -9.88 -8.42 9.64
N VAL A 103 -9.49 -9.65 9.32
CA VAL A 103 -10.30 -10.62 8.58
C VAL A 103 -10.43 -11.94 9.35
N THR A 104 -11.27 -12.85 8.88
CA THR A 104 -11.43 -14.17 9.49
C THR A 104 -10.86 -15.27 8.60
N GLU A 105 -10.81 -16.51 9.09
CA GLU A 105 -10.31 -17.66 8.32
C GLU A 105 -11.01 -17.83 6.96
N VAL A 106 -12.32 -17.52 6.88
CA VAL A 106 -13.07 -17.66 5.61
C VAL A 106 -12.61 -16.70 4.52
N ASP A 107 -11.89 -15.65 4.90
CA ASP A 107 -11.36 -14.61 4.02
C ASP A 107 -9.86 -14.82 3.73
N ILE A 108 -9.29 -15.96 4.08
CA ILE A 108 -7.86 -16.25 3.92
C ILE A 108 -7.66 -17.48 3.04
N ARG A 109 -6.69 -17.40 2.13
CA ARG A 109 -6.31 -18.44 1.18
C ARG A 109 -4.80 -18.55 1.08
N ARG A 110 -4.32 -19.76 0.78
CA ARG A 110 -2.87 -20.01 0.69
C ARG A 110 -2.29 -19.19 -0.45
N TYR A 111 -1.14 -18.58 -0.19
CA TYR A 111 -0.39 -17.92 -1.24
C TYR A 111 0.22 -18.98 -2.18
N PRO A 112 -0.04 -18.94 -3.50
CA PRO A 112 0.49 -19.95 -4.42
C PRO A 112 2.02 -19.90 -4.48
N SER A 113 2.69 -21.06 -4.41
CA SER A 113 4.16 -21.13 -4.36
C SER A 113 4.85 -20.73 -5.66
N ASP A 114 4.16 -20.88 -6.78
CA ASP A 114 4.58 -20.50 -8.13
C ASP A 114 4.30 -19.03 -8.46
N PHE A 115 3.64 -18.30 -7.57
CA PHE A 115 3.26 -16.93 -7.81
C PHE A 115 4.33 -15.94 -7.35
N THR A 116 5.17 -15.50 -8.28
CA THR A 116 6.34 -14.67 -7.99
C THR A 116 6.26 -13.25 -8.57
N VAL A 117 5.06 -12.81 -9.00
CA VAL A 117 4.86 -11.47 -9.56
C VAL A 117 5.34 -10.42 -8.54
N PRO A 118 6.19 -9.45 -8.90
CA PRO A 118 6.69 -8.45 -7.96
C PRO A 118 5.60 -7.61 -7.30
N CYS A 119 5.89 -7.07 -6.12
CA CYS A 119 5.10 -6.02 -5.50
C CYS A 119 5.76 -4.68 -5.74
N SER A 120 5.10 -3.83 -6.52
CA SER A 120 5.59 -2.50 -6.90
C SER A 120 5.11 -1.39 -5.95
N THR A 121 4.20 -1.71 -5.04
CA THR A 121 3.66 -0.76 -4.07
C THR A 121 4.62 -0.56 -2.91
N ASN A 122 4.86 0.70 -2.57
CA ASN A 122 5.71 1.11 -1.46
C ASN A 122 4.89 1.97 -0.47
N LEU A 123 5.20 1.80 0.83
CA LEU A 123 4.74 2.71 1.86
C LEU A 123 5.58 3.98 1.80
N CYS A 124 4.94 5.09 1.50
CA CYS A 124 5.57 6.39 1.30
C CYS A 124 5.38 7.27 2.53
N VAL A 125 6.43 8.02 2.88
CA VAL A 125 6.42 9.10 3.86
C VAL A 125 6.93 10.35 3.17
N ILE A 126 6.14 11.42 3.22
CA ILE A 126 6.52 12.72 2.66
C ILE A 126 7.63 13.32 3.53
N ASP A 127 8.78 13.60 2.93
CA ASP A 127 9.87 14.34 3.58
C ASP A 127 9.44 15.78 3.86
N GLU A 128 9.93 16.36 4.96
CA GLU A 128 9.57 17.71 5.40
C GLU A 128 8.06 17.95 5.61
N PHE A 129 7.28 16.88 5.85
CA PHE A 129 5.84 16.99 6.11
C PHE A 129 5.55 17.84 7.36
N PRO A 130 4.55 18.76 7.32
CA PRO A 130 4.18 19.56 8.47
C PRO A 130 3.71 18.69 9.64
N GLN A 131 4.21 18.97 10.85
CA GLN A 131 3.88 18.14 12.03
C GLN A 131 2.38 18.09 12.34
N ASN A 132 1.68 19.22 12.18
CA ASN A 132 0.24 19.34 12.45
C ASN A 132 -0.43 20.10 11.30
N PRO A 133 -0.90 19.40 10.25
CA PRO A 133 -1.52 20.06 9.11
C PRO A 133 -2.84 20.73 9.51
N ASN A 134 -3.05 21.97 9.05
CA ASN A 134 -4.29 22.71 9.25
C ASN A 134 -5.42 22.19 8.33
N ALA A 135 -6.64 22.72 8.48
CA ALA A 135 -7.80 22.27 7.71
C ALA A 135 -7.64 22.44 6.18
N ALA A 136 -6.99 23.53 5.73
CA ALA A 136 -6.74 23.78 4.31
C ALA A 136 -5.71 22.79 3.75
N GLN A 137 -4.63 22.52 4.49
CA GLN A 137 -3.62 21.52 4.16
C GLN A 137 -4.23 20.11 4.10
N VAL A 138 -5.07 19.74 5.08
CA VAL A 138 -5.78 18.45 5.08
C VAL A 138 -6.71 18.31 3.86
N SER A 139 -7.43 19.38 3.50
CA SER A 139 -8.30 19.38 2.32
C SER A 139 -7.49 19.20 1.03
N TYR A 140 -6.39 19.93 0.89
CA TYR A 140 -5.48 19.79 -0.25
C TYR A 140 -4.88 18.37 -0.34
N LEU A 141 -4.42 17.80 0.79
CA LEU A 141 -3.93 16.43 0.85
C LEU A 141 -4.99 15.41 0.42
N ALA A 142 -6.25 15.62 0.79
CA ALA A 142 -7.36 14.74 0.41
C ALA A 142 -7.63 14.76 -1.11
N GLU A 143 -7.33 15.86 -1.78
CA GLU A 143 -7.45 15.99 -3.22
C GLU A 143 -6.23 15.38 -3.95
N VAL A 144 -5.02 15.82 -3.58
CA VAL A 144 -3.79 15.46 -4.32
C VAL A 144 -3.36 14.02 -4.08
N LEU A 145 -3.56 13.49 -2.86
CA LEU A 145 -3.26 12.10 -2.51
C LEU A 145 -4.50 11.21 -2.62
N ARG A 146 -5.50 11.57 -3.44
CA ARG A 146 -6.66 10.72 -3.65
C ARG A 146 -6.23 9.43 -4.36
N VAL A 147 -6.78 8.30 -3.93
CA VAL A 147 -6.55 6.99 -4.57
C VAL A 147 -6.84 7.06 -6.08
N ARG A 148 -5.99 6.42 -6.88
CA ARG A 148 -5.94 6.45 -8.35
C ARG A 148 -5.55 7.81 -8.98
N ARG A 149 -5.06 8.77 -8.20
CA ARG A 149 -4.40 9.98 -8.74
C ARG A 149 -2.91 9.76 -8.87
N LEU A 150 -2.34 10.55 -9.79
CA LEU A 150 -0.90 10.72 -9.91
C LEU A 150 -0.40 11.72 -8.88
N VAL A 151 0.75 11.42 -8.28
CA VAL A 151 1.53 12.35 -7.47
C VAL A 151 2.98 12.30 -7.96
N HIS A 152 3.53 13.47 -8.25
CA HIS A 152 4.90 13.62 -8.71
C HIS A 152 5.88 13.66 -7.53
N ILE A 153 7.00 12.95 -7.65
CA ILE A 153 8.10 13.00 -6.69
C ILE A 153 9.43 13.27 -7.38
N ASP A 154 10.27 14.10 -6.77
CA ASP A 154 11.55 14.50 -7.35
C ASP A 154 12.66 13.50 -6.96
N SER A 155 12.59 12.95 -5.74
CA SER A 155 13.57 11.97 -5.27
C SER A 155 13.00 11.07 -4.17
N VAL A 156 13.68 9.95 -3.95
CA VAL A 156 13.34 8.97 -2.92
C VAL A 156 14.59 8.53 -2.16
N LYS A 157 14.46 8.35 -0.85
CA LYS A 157 15.43 7.65 -0.01
C LYS A 157 14.72 6.55 0.75
N TYR A 158 15.42 5.45 1.01
CA TYR A 158 14.83 4.33 1.75
C TYR A 158 15.37 4.27 3.18
N LEU A 159 14.44 4.26 4.14
CA LEU A 159 14.71 3.87 5.53
C LEU A 159 14.07 2.50 5.76
N ASN A 160 14.89 1.46 5.79
CA ASN A 160 14.43 0.06 5.77
C ASN A 160 13.53 -0.25 4.55
N HIS A 161 12.22 -0.35 4.77
CA HIS A 161 11.21 -0.65 3.75
C HIS A 161 10.28 0.55 3.46
N ILE A 162 10.57 1.72 4.02
CA ILE A 162 9.79 2.94 3.85
C ILE A 162 10.46 3.82 2.81
N ALA A 163 9.68 4.26 1.81
CA ALA A 163 10.09 5.25 0.83
C ALA A 163 9.88 6.65 1.42
N VAL A 164 10.96 7.32 1.81
CA VAL A 164 10.94 8.73 2.17
C VAL A 164 11.03 9.53 0.88
N ILE A 165 9.95 10.18 0.49
CA ILE A 165 9.80 10.83 -0.82
C ILE A 165 9.89 12.34 -0.68
N LYS A 166 10.60 13.00 -1.60
CA LYS A 166 10.62 14.44 -1.75
C LYS A 166 9.73 14.85 -2.92
N SER A 167 8.91 15.88 -2.69
CA SER A 167 8.09 16.50 -3.72
C SER A 167 8.01 17.99 -3.44
N GLY A 168 8.87 18.76 -4.09
CA GLY A 168 9.02 20.20 -3.89
C GLY A 168 7.73 20.94 -4.19
N SER A 169 7.04 20.57 -5.26
CA SER A 169 5.75 21.15 -5.64
C SER A 169 4.67 20.92 -4.58
N LEU A 170 4.57 19.71 -4.04
CA LEU A 170 3.62 19.35 -2.99
C LEU A 170 3.92 20.12 -1.69
N ILE A 171 5.19 20.12 -1.25
CA ILE A 171 5.60 20.80 -0.01
C ILE A 171 5.43 22.32 -0.11
N GLN A 172 5.84 22.94 -1.23
CA GLN A 172 5.64 24.37 -1.46
C GLN A 172 4.15 24.74 -1.38
N LYS A 173 3.28 23.90 -1.96
CA LYS A 173 1.84 24.13 -1.89
C LYS A 173 1.31 24.01 -0.46
N LEU A 174 1.74 23.00 0.31
CA LEU A 174 1.37 22.86 1.72
C LEU A 174 1.79 24.07 2.56
N LEU A 175 3.01 24.57 2.38
CA LEU A 175 3.54 25.72 3.14
C LEU A 175 2.83 27.03 2.81
N SER A 176 2.15 27.12 1.66
CA SER A 176 1.38 28.29 1.24
C SER A 176 -0.07 28.34 1.77
N LEU A 177 -0.53 27.29 2.46
CA LEU A 177 -1.89 27.09 2.97
C LEU A 177 -1.96 27.19 4.49
#